data_AF-A0A438GV07-F1
#
_entry.id   AF-A0A438GV07-F1
#
_cell.length_a   1.000
_cell.length_b   1.000
_cell.length_c   1.000
_cell.angle_alpha   90.00
_cell.angle_beta   90.00
_cell.angle_gamma   90.00
#
_symmetry.space_group_name_H-M   'P 1'
#
loop_
_entity.id
_entity.type
_entity.pdbx_description
1 polymer ?
#
loop_
_entity_poly.entity_id
_entity_poly.type
_entity_poly.pdbx_seq_one_letter_code
_entity_poly.pdbx_strand_id
1 'polypeptide(L)'
;MWTSIVLGTAIPLVLFLVWNAVILGSITNIGTGADKIIDPIEQLRSSNGVIGPIVEVFSLFAIATSYIGFVLGLADFLADLVKLPAGQSSPLPYLLTLVPPLVLSLLDPEIFFKALDFAGTYGVLVLFGILPAAMSWSDRSSSSEQSPRLPYLVPGGKLTLSLIIGGAGCVILSELLENFGPGHP
;
A
#
# COMPACT_ATOMS: atom_id res chain seq x y z
N MET A 1 12.63 -18.69 12.37
CA MET A 1 12.56 -17.28 11.92
C MET A 1 12.24 -17.20 10.43
N TRP A 2 13.09 -17.76 9.54
CA TRP A 2 12.85 -17.77 8.08
C TRP A 2 11.57 -18.49 7.66
N THR A 3 11.26 -19.65 8.25
CA THR A 3 10.03 -20.40 7.93
C THR A 3 8.77 -19.60 8.26
N SER A 4 8.76 -18.80 9.34
CA SER A 4 7.60 -17.97 9.70
C SER A 4 7.39 -16.81 8.73
N ILE A 5 8.48 -16.25 8.18
CA ILE A 5 8.42 -15.19 7.17
C ILE A 5 7.91 -15.76 5.84
N VAL A 6 8.46 -16.90 5.42
CA VAL A 6 8.06 -17.56 4.16
C VAL A 6 6.62 -18.05 4.24
N LEU A 7 6.22 -18.67 5.35
CA LEU A 7 4.85 -19.15 5.53
C LEU A 7 3.86 -17.98 5.68
N GLY A 8 4.28 -16.90 6.34
CA GLY A 8 3.47 -15.70 6.55
C GLY A 8 3.19 -14.93 5.26
N THR A 9 4.13 -14.87 4.30
CA THR A 9 3.91 -14.24 2.99
C THR A 9 3.26 -15.18 1.97
N ALA A 10 3.44 -16.50 2.12
CA ALA A 10 2.81 -17.48 1.25
C ALA A 10 1.27 -17.44 1.32
N ILE A 11 0.69 -17.21 2.50
CA ILE A 11 -0.76 -17.17 2.69
C ILE A 11 -1.41 -16.02 1.88
N PRO A 12 -1.00 -14.74 2.03
CA PRO A 12 -1.51 -13.65 1.19
C PRO A 12 -1.28 -13.90 -0.30
N LEU A 13 -0.11 -14.44 -0.68
CA LEU A 13 0.20 -14.71 -2.09
C LEU A 13 -0.78 -15.72 -2.70
N VAL A 14 -1.06 -16.82 -2.02
CA VAL A 14 -2.04 -17.82 -2.47
C VAL A 14 -3.44 -17.21 -2.55
N LEU A 15 -3.85 -16.40 -1.56
CA LEU A 15 -5.14 -15.71 -1.58
C LEU A 15 -5.27 -14.76 -2.79
N PHE A 16 -4.23 -13.97 -3.07
CA PHE A 16 -4.19 -13.09 -4.25
C PHE A 16 -4.26 -13.88 -5.55
N LEU A 17 -3.54 -15.01 -5.68
CA LEU A 17 -3.60 -15.85 -6.89
C LEU A 17 -4.99 -16.45 -7.10
N VAL A 18 -5.60 -16.99 -6.06
CA VAL A 18 -6.97 -17.55 -6.13
C VAL A 18 -7.96 -16.46 -6.50
N TRP A 19 -7.87 -15.28 -5.88
CA TRP A 19 -8.75 -14.16 -6.19
C TRP A 19 -8.60 -13.68 -7.65
N ASN A 20 -7.36 -13.50 -8.13
CA ASN A 20 -7.12 -13.15 -9.53
C ASN A 20 -7.66 -14.22 -10.48
N ALA A 21 -7.51 -15.51 -10.16
CA ALA A 21 -8.07 -16.60 -10.96
C ALA A 21 -9.60 -16.56 -11.00
N VAL A 22 -10.27 -16.20 -9.90
CA VAL A 22 -11.73 -16.00 -9.86
C VAL A 22 -12.13 -14.82 -10.73
N ILE A 23 -11.44 -13.68 -10.62
CA ILE A 23 -11.75 -12.48 -11.41
C ILE A 23 -11.56 -12.75 -12.91
N LEU A 24 -10.39 -13.28 -13.31
CA LEU A 24 -10.11 -13.62 -14.71
C LEU A 24 -11.04 -14.73 -15.23
N GLY A 25 -11.38 -15.71 -14.39
CA GLY A 25 -12.29 -16.81 -14.73
C GLY A 25 -13.76 -16.36 -14.83
N SER A 26 -14.13 -15.26 -14.17
CA SER A 26 -15.47 -14.66 -14.23
C SER A 26 -15.70 -13.80 -15.48
N ILE A 27 -14.65 -13.55 -16.28
CA ILE A 27 -14.77 -12.83 -17.56
C ILE A 27 -15.35 -13.79 -18.60
N THR A 28 -16.66 -13.76 -18.76
CA THR A 28 -17.40 -14.69 -19.64
C THR A 28 -17.38 -14.35 -21.14
N ASN A 29 -16.72 -13.28 -21.59
CA ASN A 29 -16.82 -12.86 -23.00
C ASN A 29 -15.52 -12.26 -23.56
N ILE A 30 -14.74 -13.09 -24.27
CA ILE A 30 -13.51 -12.68 -24.98
C ILE A 30 -13.78 -12.50 -26.49
N GLY A 31 -15.03 -12.31 -26.92
CA GLY A 31 -15.37 -12.40 -28.36
C GLY A 31 -16.54 -11.58 -28.90
N THR A 32 -17.36 -10.94 -28.06
CA THR A 32 -18.43 -10.03 -28.52
C THR A 32 -18.35 -8.75 -27.71
N GLY A 33 -18.18 -7.62 -28.43
CA GLY A 33 -17.83 -6.34 -27.85
C GLY A 33 -18.72 -5.90 -26.68
N ALA A 34 -18.08 -5.15 -25.77
CA ALA A 34 -18.57 -4.58 -24.51
C ALA A 34 -18.32 -5.43 -23.25
N ASP A 35 -17.14 -5.26 -22.66
CA ASP A 35 -16.93 -4.73 -21.30
C ASP A 35 -18.03 -4.98 -20.26
N LYS A 36 -18.42 -6.24 -20.07
CA LYS A 36 -19.09 -6.64 -18.84
C LYS A 36 -18.15 -7.50 -18.04
N ILE A 37 -17.26 -6.82 -17.32
CA ILE A 37 -16.70 -7.38 -16.09
C ILE A 37 -17.89 -7.57 -15.16
N ILE A 38 -18.42 -8.79 -15.11
CA ILE A 38 -19.43 -9.13 -14.13
C ILE A 38 -18.69 -9.22 -12.81
N ASP A 39 -18.99 -8.32 -11.89
CA ASP A 39 -18.44 -8.38 -10.53
C ASP A 39 -18.84 -9.75 -9.93
N PRO A 40 -17.88 -10.59 -9.51
CA PRO A 40 -18.19 -11.91 -8.96
C PRO A 40 -19.16 -11.87 -7.78
N ILE A 41 -19.21 -10.75 -7.04
CA ILE A 41 -20.17 -10.53 -5.96
C ILE A 41 -21.58 -10.30 -6.50
N GLU A 42 -21.71 -9.56 -7.61
CA GLU A 42 -22.98 -9.39 -8.34
C GLU A 42 -23.51 -10.72 -8.88
N GLN A 43 -22.60 -11.58 -9.37
CA GLN A 43 -22.93 -12.91 -9.85
C GLN A 43 -23.42 -13.82 -8.71
N LEU A 44 -22.75 -13.80 -7.56
CA LEU A 44 -23.17 -14.54 -6.36
C LEU A 44 -24.52 -14.04 -5.81
N ARG A 45 -24.79 -12.74 -5.92
CA ARG A 45 -26.06 -12.13 -5.52
C ARG A 45 -27.23 -12.54 -6.42
N SER A 46 -26.99 -12.70 -7.73
CA SER A 46 -28.02 -13.14 -8.69
C SER A 46 -28.31 -14.64 -8.65
N SER A 47 -27.38 -15.46 -8.14
CA SER A 47 -27.45 -16.92 -8.21
C SER A 47 -28.28 -17.58 -7.09
N ASN A 48 -28.44 -16.98 -5.90
CA ASN A 48 -29.13 -17.65 -4.80
C ASN A 48 -29.72 -16.67 -3.76
N GLY A 49 -31.04 -16.74 -3.54
CA GLY A 49 -31.81 -15.77 -2.72
C GLY A 49 -31.47 -15.71 -1.22
N VAL A 50 -30.66 -16.64 -0.69
CA VAL A 50 -30.23 -16.67 0.72
C VAL A 50 -28.76 -16.28 0.90
N ILE A 51 -27.91 -16.55 -0.09
CA ILE A 51 -26.45 -16.34 0.03
C ILE A 51 -26.09 -14.86 -0.20
N GLY A 52 -26.80 -14.19 -1.11
CA GLY A 52 -26.59 -12.76 -1.41
C GLY A 52 -26.63 -11.86 -0.16
N PRO A 53 -27.71 -11.88 0.65
CA PRO A 53 -27.82 -11.03 1.84
C PRO A 53 -26.77 -11.33 2.92
N ILE A 54 -26.37 -12.59 3.08
CA ILE A 54 -25.35 -13.00 4.06
C ILE A 54 -23.97 -12.46 3.67
N VAL A 55 -23.60 -12.57 2.39
CA VAL A 55 -22.33 -12.04 1.88
C VAL A 55 -22.31 -10.51 1.94
N GLU A 56 -23.43 -9.86 1.64
CA GLU A 56 -23.56 -8.40 1.70
C GLU A 56 -23.36 -7.87 3.13
N VAL A 57 -24.07 -8.43 4.11
CA VAL A 57 -23.93 -8.03 5.52
C VAL A 57 -22.51 -8.31 6.01
N PHE A 58 -21.97 -9.50 5.71
CA PHE A 58 -20.59 -9.82 6.07
C PHE A 58 -19.58 -8.84 5.46
N SER A 59 -19.71 -8.52 4.18
CA SER A 59 -18.84 -7.56 3.47
C SER A 59 -18.94 -6.16 4.08
N LEU A 60 -20.15 -5.69 4.37
CA LEU A 60 -20.36 -4.39 5.04
C LEU A 60 -19.68 -4.35 6.41
N PHE A 61 -19.83 -5.39 7.23
CA PHE A 61 -19.15 -5.46 8.53
C PHE A 61 -17.62 -5.57 8.41
N ALA A 62 -17.13 -6.34 7.44
CA ALA A 62 -15.70 -6.50 7.19
C ALA A 62 -15.06 -5.17 6.75
N ILE A 63 -15.66 -4.48 5.78
CA ILE A 63 -15.19 -3.18 5.29
C ILE A 63 -15.28 -2.14 6.41
N ALA A 64 -16.39 -2.08 7.16
CA ALA A 64 -16.54 -1.15 8.28
C ALA A 64 -15.45 -1.35 9.35
N THR A 65 -15.15 -2.61 9.70
CA THR A 65 -14.12 -2.92 10.70
C THR A 65 -12.72 -2.55 10.20
N SER A 66 -12.42 -2.87 8.94
CA SER A 66 -11.15 -2.48 8.30
C SER A 66 -10.99 -0.96 8.22
N TYR A 67 -12.08 -0.26 7.93
CA TYR A 67 -12.11 1.19 7.84
C TYR A 67 -11.85 1.87 9.19
N ILE A 68 -12.46 1.38 10.27
CA ILE A 68 -12.23 1.92 11.63
C ILE A 68 -10.75 1.78 12.02
N GLY A 69 -10.15 0.61 11.79
CA GLY A 69 -8.73 0.39 12.09
C GLY A 69 -7.81 1.34 11.31
N PHE A 70 -8.11 1.55 10.02
CA PHE A 70 -7.38 2.49 9.18
C PHE A 70 -7.51 3.94 9.65
N VAL A 71 -8.72 4.42 9.95
CA VAL A 71 -8.96 5.79 10.41
C VAL A 71 -8.28 6.06 11.75
N LEU A 72 -8.35 5.11 12.70
CA LEU A 72 -7.67 5.25 14.00
C LEU A 72 -6.16 5.33 13.83
N GLY A 73 -5.56 4.40 13.06
CA GLY A 73 -4.12 4.42 12.83
C GLY A 73 -3.63 5.68 12.11
N LEU A 74 -4.39 6.16 11.13
CA LEU A 74 -4.04 7.39 10.40
C LEU A 74 -4.24 8.64 11.27
N ALA A 75 -5.29 8.69 12.10
CA ALA A 75 -5.55 9.81 13.00
C ALA A 75 -4.45 9.94 14.05
N ASP A 76 -4.02 8.82 14.64
CA ASP A 76 -2.91 8.80 15.60
C ASP A 76 -1.59 9.23 14.91
N PHE A 77 -1.31 8.70 13.72
CA PHE A 77 -0.12 9.09 12.94
C PHE A 77 -0.09 10.59 12.60
N LEU A 78 -1.22 11.17 12.17
CA LEU A 78 -1.30 12.61 11.90
C LEU A 78 -1.22 13.45 13.17
N ALA A 79 -1.83 13.01 14.28
CA ALA A 79 -1.74 13.70 15.56
C ALA A 79 -0.28 13.80 16.03
N ASP A 80 0.49 12.71 15.87
CA ASP A 80 1.92 12.65 16.17
C ASP A 80 2.75 13.54 15.22
N LEU A 81 2.46 13.52 13.91
CA LEU A 81 3.15 14.34 12.92
C LEU A 81 2.97 15.84 13.16
N VAL A 82 1.73 16.26 13.41
CA VAL A 82 1.36 17.68 13.58
C VAL A 82 1.63 18.14 15.02
N LYS A 83 2.06 17.24 15.92
CA LYS A 83 2.28 17.48 17.35
C LYS A 83 1.09 18.20 17.98
N LEU A 84 -0.12 17.83 17.56
CA LEU A 84 -1.32 18.43 18.13
C LEU A 84 -1.39 18.03 19.60
N PRO A 85 -1.70 18.97 20.53
CA PRO A 85 -1.94 18.60 21.91
C PRO A 85 -3.09 17.60 21.91
N ALA A 86 -2.79 16.35 22.22
CA ALA A 86 -3.73 15.27 22.44
C ALA A 86 -4.52 15.55 23.73
N GLY A 87 -5.30 16.63 23.69
CA GLY A 87 -6.29 16.96 24.69
C GLY A 87 -7.51 16.09 24.45
N GLN A 88 -7.84 15.30 25.47
CA GLN A 88 -9.01 14.43 25.58
C GLN A 88 -10.24 15.06 24.91
N SER A 89 -10.66 14.50 23.77
CA SER A 89 -11.82 14.87 22.94
C SER A 89 -11.65 15.82 21.75
N SER A 90 -10.47 15.99 21.15
CA SER A 90 -10.38 16.73 19.87
C SER A 90 -10.81 15.83 18.68
N PRO A 91 -11.96 16.08 18.01
CA PRO A 91 -12.31 15.38 16.77
C PRO A 91 -11.47 15.85 15.57
N LEU A 92 -10.52 16.77 15.81
CA LEU A 92 -9.75 17.46 14.80
C LEU A 92 -8.83 16.52 13.99
N PRO A 93 -8.12 15.54 14.58
CA PRO A 93 -7.34 14.57 13.82
C PRO A 93 -8.25 13.72 12.93
N TYR A 94 -9.39 13.25 13.44
CA TYR A 94 -10.39 12.50 12.68
C TYR A 94 -10.95 13.30 11.51
N LEU A 95 -11.26 14.59 11.73
CA LEU A 95 -11.73 15.46 10.67
C LEU A 95 -10.64 15.65 9.61
N LEU A 96 -9.39 15.83 10.03
CA LEU A 96 -8.25 16.02 9.15
C LEU A 96 -7.88 14.76 8.35
N THR A 97 -8.17 13.56 8.87
CA THR A 97 -7.95 12.30 8.14
C THR A 97 -9.08 11.98 7.17
N LEU A 98 -10.32 12.35 7.47
CA LEU A 98 -11.50 12.06 6.64
C LEU A 98 -11.78 13.11 5.58
N VAL A 99 -11.61 14.41 5.90
CA VAL A 99 -12.00 15.50 4.99
C VAL A 99 -11.21 15.50 3.69
N PRO A 100 -9.87 15.36 3.67
CA PRO A 100 -9.14 15.37 2.40
C PRO A 100 -9.54 14.21 1.48
N PRO A 101 -9.59 12.93 1.93
CA PRO A 101 -10.07 11.84 1.10
C PRO A 101 -11.52 12.03 0.64
N LEU A 102 -12.40 12.57 1.48
CA LEU A 102 -13.81 12.79 1.15
C LEU A 102 -13.98 13.88 0.08
N VAL A 103 -13.25 14.98 0.20
CA VAL A 103 -13.25 16.05 -0.82
C VAL A 103 -12.71 15.51 -2.13
N LEU A 104 -11.57 14.82 -2.12
CA LEU A 104 -11.00 14.24 -3.33
C LEU A 104 -11.96 13.24 -3.99
N SER A 105 -12.62 12.39 -3.20
CA SER A 105 -13.61 11.43 -3.71
C SER A 105 -14.83 12.09 -4.36
N LEU A 106 -15.18 13.34 -3.99
CA LEU A 106 -16.29 14.08 -4.61
C LEU A 106 -15.88 14.82 -5.89
N LEU A 107 -14.60 15.17 -6.03
CA LEU A 107 -14.11 15.89 -7.21
C LEU A 107 -13.98 14.98 -8.42
N ASP A 108 -13.39 13.79 -8.25
CA ASP A 108 -13.07 12.89 -9.34
C ASP A 108 -13.33 11.42 -8.96
N PRO A 109 -14.23 10.69 -9.65
CA PRO A 109 -14.52 9.29 -9.34
C PRO A 109 -13.35 8.34 -9.62
N GLU A 110 -12.39 8.75 -10.46
CA GLU A 110 -11.17 7.97 -10.77
C GLU A 110 -9.99 8.27 -9.84
N ILE A 111 -10.12 9.24 -8.91
CA ILE A 111 -9.01 9.67 -8.07
C ILE A 111 -8.48 8.54 -7.19
N PHE A 112 -9.35 7.60 -6.80
CA PHE A 112 -8.98 6.46 -5.98
C PHE A 112 -7.94 5.58 -6.68
N PHE A 113 -8.16 5.23 -7.94
CA PHE A 113 -7.25 4.39 -8.71
C PHE A 113 -5.93 5.11 -8.97
N LYS A 114 -5.98 6.38 -9.37
CA LYS A 114 -4.77 7.21 -9.54
C LYS A 114 -3.96 7.29 -8.25
N ALA A 115 -4.61 7.60 -7.13
CA ALA A 115 -3.95 7.68 -5.83
C ALA A 115 -3.38 6.33 -5.37
N LEU A 116 -4.08 5.22 -5.64
CA LEU A 116 -3.63 3.86 -5.36
C LEU A 116 -2.36 3.52 -6.15
N ASP A 117 -2.33 3.85 -7.45
CA ASP A 117 -1.17 3.63 -8.31
C ASP A 117 0.04 4.46 -7.85
N PHE A 118 -0.18 5.75 -7.53
CA PHE A 118 0.86 6.62 -6.97
C PHE A 118 1.37 6.12 -5.60
N ALA A 119 0.47 5.72 -4.70
CA ALA A 119 0.85 5.21 -3.38
C ALA A 119 1.58 3.85 -3.49
N GLY A 120 1.14 2.99 -4.40
CA GLY A 120 1.75 1.69 -4.67
C GLY A 120 3.15 1.81 -5.28
N THR A 121 3.33 2.72 -6.24
CA THR A 121 4.63 2.94 -6.88
C THR A 121 5.59 3.69 -5.96
N TYR A 122 5.29 4.94 -5.62
CA TYR A 122 6.20 5.78 -4.86
C TYR A 122 6.24 5.42 -3.37
N GLY A 123 5.07 5.19 -2.76
CA GLY A 123 4.98 4.90 -1.32
C GLY A 123 5.69 3.61 -0.93
N VAL A 124 5.43 2.51 -1.63
CA VAL A 124 6.08 1.21 -1.36
C VAL A 124 7.58 1.26 -1.65
N LEU A 125 8.01 1.88 -2.76
CA LEU A 125 9.43 2.01 -3.08
C LEU A 125 10.19 2.84 -2.04
N VAL A 126 9.60 3.93 -1.56
CA VAL A 126 10.22 4.75 -0.50
C VAL A 126 10.25 3.98 0.81
N LEU A 127 9.15 3.36 1.23
CA LEU A 127 9.03 2.74 2.55
C LEU A 127 9.77 1.39 2.68
N PHE A 128 9.75 0.56 1.64
CA PHE A 128 10.38 -0.78 1.67
C PHE A 128 11.68 -0.84 0.87
N GLY A 129 11.93 0.08 -0.06
CA GLY A 129 13.19 0.18 -0.79
C GLY A 129 14.18 1.11 -0.12
N ILE A 130 13.84 2.41 -0.06
CA ILE A 130 14.77 3.45 0.39
C ILE A 130 14.94 3.44 1.91
N LEU A 131 13.85 3.33 2.68
CA LEU A 131 13.91 3.46 4.13
C LEU A 131 14.75 2.36 4.81
N PRO A 132 14.64 1.06 4.48
CA PRO A 132 15.46 0.02 5.09
C PRO A 132 16.93 0.15 4.68
N ALA A 133 17.21 0.59 3.44
CA ALA A 133 18.55 0.91 2.98
C ALA A 133 19.16 2.07 3.78
N ALA A 134 18.40 3.15 3.97
CA ALA A 134 18.80 4.30 4.78
C ALA A 134 19.01 3.92 6.26
N MET A 135 18.13 3.09 6.84
CA MET A 135 18.28 2.57 8.20
C MET A 135 19.56 1.76 8.37
N SER A 136 19.88 0.86 7.42
CA SER A 136 21.13 0.09 7.45
C SER A 136 22.39 0.97 7.30
N TRP A 137 22.29 2.08 6.56
CA TRP A 137 23.37 3.05 6.41
C TRP A 137 23.56 3.92 7.66
N SER A 138 22.47 4.32 8.30
CA SER A 138 22.48 5.12 9.53
C SER A 138 22.96 4.33 10.74
N ASP A 139 22.58 3.05 10.85
CA ASP A 139 23.09 2.12 11.87
C ASP A 139 24.61 1.94 11.75
N ARG A 140 25.10 1.84 10.52
CA ARG A 140 26.52 1.77 10.22
C ARG A 140 27.29 3.08 10.46
N SER A 141 26.62 4.22 10.39
CA SER A 141 27.22 5.53 10.63
C SER A 141 27.22 5.91 12.11
N SER A 142 26.20 5.47 12.86
CA SER A 142 26.06 5.69 14.32
C SER A 142 26.86 4.69 15.16
N SER A 143 27.29 3.56 14.59
CA SER A 143 28.17 2.56 15.23
C SER A 143 29.63 3.05 15.47
N SER A 144 29.91 4.35 15.37
CA SER A 144 31.24 4.90 15.67
C SER A 144 31.43 5.32 17.14
N GLU A 145 30.38 5.42 17.97
CA GLU A 145 30.53 6.10 19.28
C GLU A 145 30.19 5.29 20.55
N GLN A 146 29.42 4.18 20.58
CA GLN A 146 29.17 3.44 21.84
C GLN A 146 29.03 1.90 21.66
N SER A 147 30.00 1.15 22.22
CA SER A 147 30.24 -0.33 22.23
C SER A 147 29.10 -1.23 22.81
N PRO A 148 29.16 -2.60 22.86
CA PRO A 148 30.15 -3.60 22.38
C PRO A 148 29.61 -4.77 21.50
N ARG A 149 30.47 -5.33 20.64
CA ARG A 149 30.49 -6.70 20.04
C ARG A 149 29.14 -7.44 19.83
N LEU A 150 28.58 -7.31 18.62
CA LEU A 150 27.73 -8.34 17.99
C LEU A 150 28.43 -8.87 16.72
N PRO A 151 28.34 -10.18 16.42
CA PRO A 151 29.05 -10.79 15.31
C PRO A 151 28.51 -10.27 13.97
N TYR A 152 29.44 -9.73 13.20
CA TYR A 152 29.28 -9.16 11.86
C TYR A 152 28.68 -10.19 10.88
N LEU A 153 27.47 -9.94 10.37
CA LEU A 153 26.71 -10.89 9.56
C LEU A 153 26.31 -10.38 8.16
N VAL A 154 27.05 -9.45 7.56
CA VAL A 154 26.98 -9.18 6.11
C VAL A 154 28.36 -8.81 5.56
N PRO A 155 28.99 -9.66 4.69
CA PRO A 155 30.23 -9.30 4.02
C PRO A 155 29.90 -8.39 2.84
N GLY A 156 30.11 -7.07 2.99
CA GLY A 156 29.91 -6.13 1.88
C GLY A 156 29.84 -4.68 2.33
N GLY A 157 30.93 -3.93 2.17
CA GLY A 157 31.12 -2.57 2.70
C GLY A 157 30.30 -1.43 2.05
N LYS A 158 30.76 -0.18 2.25
CA LYS A 158 30.11 1.09 1.82
C LYS A 158 29.79 1.16 0.32
N LEU A 159 30.48 0.36 -0.48
CA LEU A 159 30.53 0.45 -1.93
C LEU A 159 29.28 -0.15 -2.59
N THR A 160 28.73 -1.25 -2.05
CA THR A 160 27.49 -1.86 -2.57
C THR A 160 26.27 -1.01 -2.24
N LEU A 161 26.23 -0.42 -1.05
CA LEU A 161 25.13 0.46 -0.61
C LEU A 161 25.10 1.79 -1.38
N SER A 162 26.27 2.38 -1.69
CA SER A 162 26.37 3.56 -2.55
C SER A 162 25.96 3.25 -3.99
N LEU A 163 26.20 2.03 -4.47
CA LEU A 163 25.82 1.60 -5.81
C LEU A 163 24.31 1.32 -5.92
N ILE A 164 23.69 0.82 -4.85
CA ILE A 164 22.23 0.64 -4.77
C ILE A 164 21.51 1.98 -4.63
N ILE A 165 22.00 2.89 -3.78
CA ILE A 165 21.43 4.25 -3.64
C ILE A 165 21.62 5.06 -4.93
N GLY A 166 22.79 4.95 -5.57
CA GLY A 166 23.04 5.56 -6.87
C GLY A 166 22.16 4.96 -7.97
N GLY A 167 21.98 3.63 -7.98
CA GLY A 167 21.12 2.94 -8.94
C GLY A 167 19.65 3.31 -8.77
N ALA A 168 19.14 3.31 -7.54
CA ALA A 168 17.76 3.71 -7.23
C ALA A 168 17.53 5.21 -7.51
N GLY A 169 18.49 6.07 -7.16
CA GLY A 169 18.43 7.49 -7.47
C GLY A 169 18.45 7.78 -8.98
N CYS A 170 19.24 7.02 -9.75
CA CYS A 170 19.27 7.12 -11.20
C CYS A 170 17.94 6.70 -11.84
N VAL A 171 17.36 5.58 -11.39
CA VAL A 171 16.06 5.09 -11.90
C VAL A 171 14.93 6.08 -11.57
N ILE A 172 14.90 6.62 -10.34
CA ILE A 172 13.90 7.62 -9.94
C ILE A 172 14.08 8.92 -10.72
N LEU A 173 15.33 9.34 -11.01
CA LEU A 173 15.60 10.54 -11.80
C LEU A 173 15.25 10.35 -13.28
N SER A 174 15.48 9.16 -13.84
CA SER A 174 15.08 8.80 -15.20
C SER A 174 13.56 8.79 -15.36
N GLU A 175 12.84 8.14 -14.46
CA GLU A 175 11.36 8.14 -14.46
C GLU A 175 10.78 9.55 -14.26
N LEU A 176 11.43 10.39 -13.44
CA LEU A 176 10.99 11.76 -13.20
C LEU A 176 11.31 12.68 -14.39
N LEU A 177 12.41 12.47 -15.11
CA LEU A 177 12.76 13.19 -16.36
C LEU A 177 11.87 12.77 -17.53
N GLU A 178 11.50 11.49 -17.61
CA GLU A 178 10.57 11.00 -18.64
C GLU A 178 9.16 11.57 -18.44
N ASN A 179 8.74 11.74 -17.18
CA ASN A 179 7.42 12.28 -16.84
C ASN A 179 7.35 13.83 -16.87
N PHE A 180 8.50 14.53 -16.82
CA PHE A 180 8.59 16.01 -16.89
C PHE A 180 9.19 16.57 -18.19
N GLY A 181 9.59 15.73 -19.15
CA GLY A 181 10.05 16.16 -20.47
C GLY A 181 8.89 16.68 -21.35
N PRO A 182 8.96 17.88 -21.93
CA PRO A 182 7.81 18.51 -22.59
C PRO A 182 7.51 17.94 -23.99
N GLY A 183 6.27 17.46 -24.20
CA GLY A 183 5.48 17.48 -25.44
C GLY A 183 5.78 16.41 -26.51
N HIS A 184 4.90 15.41 -26.68
CA HIS A 184 3.80 15.31 -27.69
C HIS A 184 4.28 14.92 -29.12
N PRO A 185 3.47 14.19 -29.92
CA PRO A 185 2.11 14.56 -30.32
C PRO A 185 0.97 13.67 -29.80
#